data_AF-A0A2A3Y068-F1
#
_entry.id   AF-A0A2A3Y068-F1
#
_cell.length_a   1.000
_cell.length_b   1.000
_cell.length_c   1.000
_cell.angle_alpha   90.00
_cell.angle_beta   90.00
_cell.angle_gamma   90.00
#
_symmetry.space_group_name_H-M   'P 1'
#
loop_
_entity.id
_entity.type
_entity.pdbx_description
1 polymer ?
#
loop_
_entity_poly.entity_id
_entity_poly.type
_entity_poly.pdbx_seq_one_letter_code
_entity_poly.pdbx_strand_id
1 'polypeptide(L)'
;MLKISKWTMLASFALALVLWLGFGGRAEYVGSAGPYSPVVYLSGWIALLGLIAATTLTVGFFGAQIRRTAARNAVRTGTRLGRGK
;
A
#
# COMPACT_ATOMS: atom_id res chain seq x y z
N MET A 1 -0.05 -12.25 6.13
CA MET A 1 0.67 -11.20 5.36
C MET A 1 -0.13 -9.91 5.22
N LEU A 2 -1.33 -9.88 4.61
CA LEU A 2 -2.12 -8.65 4.43
C LEU A 2 -2.38 -7.81 5.71
N LYS A 3 -2.65 -8.45 6.86
CA LYS A 3 -2.84 -7.72 8.13
C LYS A 3 -1.58 -6.94 8.55
N ILE A 4 -0.40 -7.54 8.40
CA ILE A 4 0.88 -6.91 8.77
C ILE A 4 1.15 -5.75 7.80
N SER A 5 1.01 -5.99 6.49
CA SER A 5 1.20 -4.94 5.47
C SER A 5 0.29 -3.74 5.68
N LYS A 6 -0.96 -3.93 6.14
CA LYS A 6 -1.89 -2.84 6.50
C LYS A 6 -1.33 -1.97 7.61
N TRP A 7 -0.85 -2.57 8.69
CA TRP A 7 -0.30 -1.83 9.82
C TRP A 7 1.02 -1.17 9.47
N THR A 8 1.88 -1.83 8.69
CA THR A 8 3.13 -1.25 8.21
C THR A 8 2.86 -0.03 7.30
N MET A 9 1.91 -0.12 6.37
CA MET A 9 1.50 1.02 5.54
C MET A 9 1.03 2.20 6.39
N LEU A 10 0.14 1.94 7.36
CA LEU A 10 -0.43 2.98 8.21
C LEU A 10 0.64 3.65 9.07
N ALA A 11 1.51 2.85 9.69
CA ALA A 11 2.59 3.34 10.54
C ALA A 11 3.61 4.16 9.74
N SER A 12 4.02 3.67 8.57
CA SER A 12 4.93 4.40 7.68
C SER A 12 4.31 5.72 7.20
N PHE A 13 3.04 5.71 6.81
CA PHE A 13 2.37 6.93 6.37
C PHE A 13 2.22 7.96 7.51
N ALA A 14 1.85 7.50 8.71
CA ALA A 14 1.74 8.36 9.89
C ALA A 14 3.11 8.96 10.29
N LEU A 15 4.17 8.16 10.33
CA LEU A 15 5.53 8.63 10.61
C LEU A 15 6.02 9.63 9.55
N ALA A 16 5.78 9.35 8.27
CA ALA A 16 6.10 10.27 7.19
C ALA A 16 5.37 11.61 7.35
N LEU A 17 4.07 11.59 7.69
CA LEU A 17 3.28 12.80 7.95
C LEU A 17 3.82 13.62 9.12
N VAL A 18 4.17 12.97 10.23
CA VAL A 18 4.73 13.65 11.40
C VAL A 18 6.08 14.30 11.07
N LEU A 19 6.97 13.59 10.38
CA LEU A 19 8.26 14.15 9.98
C LEU A 19 8.11 15.27 8.95
N TRP A 20 7.19 15.12 7.99
CA TRP A 20 6.96 16.07 6.92
C TRP A 20 6.29 17.36 7.42
N LEU A 21 5.25 17.25 8.24
CA LEU A 21 4.45 18.39 8.70
C LEU A 21 4.87 18.92 10.08
N GLY A 22 5.25 18.04 11.00
CA GLY A 22 5.53 18.38 12.40
C GLY A 22 6.97 18.82 12.66
N PHE A 23 7.94 18.32 11.89
CA PHE A 23 9.37 18.61 12.07
C PHE A 23 9.94 19.52 10.97
N GLY A 24 9.09 20.22 10.21
CA GLY A 24 9.52 21.25 9.27
C GLY A 24 10.04 20.76 7.92
N GLY A 25 10.03 19.44 7.64
CA GLY A 25 10.51 18.89 6.36
C GLY A 25 9.82 19.47 5.13
N ARG A 26 8.50 19.73 5.20
CA ARG A 26 7.76 20.43 4.13
C ARG A 26 8.24 21.87 3.94
N ALA A 27 8.42 22.61 5.04
CA ALA A 27 8.80 24.02 4.98
C ALA A 27 10.20 24.18 4.40
N GLU A 28 11.11 23.27 4.76
CA GLU A 28 12.47 23.22 4.25
C GLU A 28 12.52 22.83 2.77
N TYR A 29 11.73 21.82 2.36
CA TYR A 29 11.61 21.41 0.96
C TYR A 29 11.05 22.51 0.06
N VAL A 30 9.97 23.17 0.48
CA VAL A 30 9.33 24.25 -0.29
C VAL A 30 10.18 25.51 -0.31
N GLY A 31 10.87 25.81 0.79
CA GLY A 31 11.73 26.98 0.91
C GLY A 31 13.01 26.91 0.08
N SER A 32 13.40 25.72 -0.40
CA SER A 32 14.65 25.49 -1.18
C SER A 32 15.88 26.14 -0.53
N ALA A 33 15.92 26.15 0.80
CA ALA A 33 16.93 26.83 1.60
C ALA A 33 18.19 25.95 1.74
N GLY A 34 18.95 25.82 0.64
CA GLY A 34 20.23 25.10 0.66
C GLY A 34 20.10 23.58 0.78
N PRO A 35 21.18 22.87 1.19
CA PRO A 35 21.15 21.42 1.32
C PRO A 35 20.15 20.99 2.40
N TYR A 36 19.21 20.11 2.02
CA TYR A 36 18.14 19.68 2.90
C TYR A 36 18.65 18.94 4.14
N SER A 37 18.02 19.18 5.29
CA SER A 37 18.29 18.41 6.49
C SER A 37 17.93 16.92 6.31
N PRO A 38 18.52 16.03 7.13
CA PRO A 38 18.19 14.59 7.12
C PRO A 38 16.70 14.28 7.31
N VAL A 39 15.92 15.20 7.90
CA VAL A 39 14.47 15.05 8.11
C VAL A 39 13.73 14.92 6.78
N VAL A 40 14.10 15.74 5.79
CA VAL A 40 13.51 15.70 4.44
C VAL A 40 13.79 14.35 3.79
N TYR A 41 15.05 13.89 3.82
CA TYR A 41 15.43 12.60 3.23
C TYR A 41 14.74 11.42 3.93
N LEU A 42 14.75 11.38 5.26
CA LEU A 42 14.10 10.32 6.04
C LEU A 42 12.60 10.27 5.80
N SER A 43 11.93 11.42 5.75
CA SER A 43 10.49 11.48 5.46
C SER A 43 10.16 10.91 4.07
N GLY A 44 10.98 11.19 3.06
CA GLY A 44 10.82 10.65 1.71
C GLY A 44 11.01 9.12 1.66
N TRP A 45 12.04 8.60 2.32
CA TRP A 45 12.27 7.14 2.38
C TRP A 45 11.16 6.40 3.12
N ILE A 46 10.65 6.98 4.22
CA ILE A 46 9.53 6.39 4.98
C ILE A 46 8.25 6.43 4.15
N ALA A 47 8.00 7.52 3.40
CA ALA A 47 6.87 7.60 2.48
C ALA A 47 6.95 6.52 1.38
N LEU A 48 8.15 6.29 0.82
CA LEU A 48 8.38 5.24 -0.17
C LEU A 48 8.08 3.84 0.39
N LEU A 49 8.52 3.54 1.61
CA LEU A 49 8.20 2.27 2.29
C LEU A 49 6.68 2.10 2.48
N GLY A 50 5.97 3.18 2.83
CA GLY A 50 4.51 3.19 2.88
C GLY A 50 3.87 2.86 1.52
N LEU A 51 4.42 3.39 0.44
CA LEU A 51 3.93 3.18 -0.93
C LEU A 51 4.15 1.73 -1.41
N ILE A 52 5.30 1.13 -1.08
CA ILE A 52 5.57 -0.29 -1.35
C ILE A 52 4.59 -1.19 -0.58
N ALA A 53 4.34 -0.88 0.69
CA ALA A 53 3.37 -1.62 1.49
C ALA A 53 1.94 -1.50 0.92
N ALA A 54 1.53 -0.30 0.49
CA ALA A 54 0.23 -0.05 -0.15
C ALA A 54 0.09 -0.82 -1.47
N THR A 55 1.15 -0.86 -2.28
CA THR A 55 1.17 -1.62 -3.54
C THR A 55 1.01 -3.12 -3.28
N THR A 56 1.71 -3.66 -2.28
CA THR A 56 1.63 -5.07 -1.89
C THR A 56 0.23 -5.45 -1.41
N LEU A 57 -0.42 -4.59 -0.62
CA LEU A 57 -1.82 -4.77 -0.21
C LEU A 57 -2.77 -4.79 -1.41
N THR A 58 -2.57 -3.87 -2.35
CA THR A 58 -3.41 -3.72 -3.54
C THR A 58 -3.35 -4.99 -4.40
N VAL A 59 -2.14 -5.43 -4.74
CA VAL A 59 -1.93 -6.68 -5.51
C VAL A 59 -2.50 -7.89 -4.77
N GLY A 60 -2.27 -7.97 -3.45
CA GLY A 60 -2.81 -9.05 -2.62
C GLY A 60 -4.34 -9.09 -2.58
N PHE A 61 -4.98 -7.92 -2.53
CA PHE A 61 -6.45 -7.80 -2.55
C PHE A 61 -7.03 -8.19 -3.90
N PHE A 62 -6.50 -7.63 -5.00
CA PHE A 62 -6.96 -7.97 -6.34
C PHE A 62 -6.75 -9.45 -6.67
N GLY A 63 -5.59 -10.03 -6.33
CA GLY A 63 -5.35 -11.46 -6.48
C GLY A 63 -6.33 -12.33 -5.69
N ALA A 64 -6.71 -11.93 -4.47
CA ALA A 64 -7.73 -12.63 -3.69
C ALA A 64 -9.13 -12.54 -4.32
N GLN A 65 -9.51 -11.39 -4.88
CA GLN A 65 -10.79 -11.24 -5.57
C GLN A 65 -10.83 -12.04 -6.88
N ILE A 66 -9.76 -11.99 -7.69
CA ILE A 66 -9.66 -12.77 -8.92
C ILE A 66 -9.81 -14.27 -8.63
N ARG A 67 -9.11 -14.79 -7.61
CA ARG A 67 -9.26 -16.20 -7.20
C ARG A 67 -10.68 -16.54 -6.77
N ARG A 68 -11.35 -15.66 -6.02
CA ARG A 68 -12.76 -15.87 -5.60
C ARG A 68 -13.71 -15.87 -6.80
N THR A 69 -13.53 -14.96 -7.75
CA THR A 69 -14.33 -14.89 -8.97
C THR A 69 -14.10 -16.11 -9.87
N ALA A 70 -12.84 -16.51 -10.06
CA ALA A 70 -12.48 -17.70 -10.81
C ALA A 70 -13.07 -18.97 -10.19
N ALA A 71 -12.98 -19.13 -8.86
CA ALA A 71 -13.58 -20.25 -8.15
C ALA A 71 -15.11 -20.28 -8.29
N ARG A 72 -15.79 -19.13 -8.17
CA ARG A 72 -17.24 -19.02 -8.38
C ARG A 72 -17.65 -19.37 -9.82
N ASN A 73 -16.88 -18.92 -10.81
CA ASN A 73 -17.12 -19.27 -12.21
C ASN A 73 -16.88 -20.75 -12.48
N ALA A 74 -15.82 -21.35 -11.93
CA ALA A 74 -15.57 -22.79 -12.05
C ALA A 74 -16.70 -23.62 -11.45
N VAL A 75 -17.22 -23.26 -10.27
CA VAL A 75 -18.39 -23.91 -9.67
C VAL A 75 -19.62 -23.74 -10.56
N ARG A 76 -19.89 -22.53 -11.07
CA ARG A 76 -21.05 -22.27 -11.92
C ARG A 76 -20.99 -23.04 -13.24
N THR A 77 -19.83 -23.09 -13.89
CA THR A 77 -19.62 -23.86 -15.12
C THR A 77 -19.65 -25.37 -14.86
N GLY A 78 -19.05 -25.84 -13.76
CA GLY A 78 -19.09 -27.24 -13.33
C GLY A 78 -20.52 -27.72 -13.02
N THR A 79 -21.32 -26.91 -12.32
CA THR A 79 -22.74 -27.22 -12.07
C THR A 79 -23.60 -27.19 -13.34
N ARG A 80 -23.20 -26.44 -14.38
CA ARG A 80 -23.92 -26.37 -15.65
C ARG A 80 -23.62 -27.58 -16.54
N LEU A 81 -22.40 -28.12 -16.49
CA LEU A 81 -22.00 -29.35 -17.20
C LEU A 81 -22.45 -30.63 -16.47
N GLY A 82 -22.56 -30.60 -15.14
CA GLY A 82 -23.02 -31.74 -14.34
C GLY A 82 -24.52 -32.03 -14.39
N ARG A 83 -25.33 -31.11 -14.94
CA ARG A 83 -26.81 -31.24 -15.00
C ARG A 83 -27.32 -31.80 -16.34
N GLY A 84 -26.43 -32.32 -17.17
CA GLY A 84 -26.71 -32.91 -18.49
C GLY A 84 -26.49 -34.43 -18.58
N LYS A 85 -26.70 -35.15 -17.47
CA LYS A 85 -26.85 -36.61 -17.48
C LYS A 85 -28.13 -36.99 -16.75
#